data_AF-N8Q3H6-F1
#
_entry.id   AF-N8Q3H6-F1
#
_cell.length_a   1.000
_cell.length_b   1.000
_cell.length_c   1.000
_cell.angle_alpha   90.00
_cell.angle_beta   90.00
_cell.angle_gamma   90.00
#
_symmetry.space_group_name_H-M   'P 1'
#
loop_
_entity.id
_entity.type
_entity.pdbx_description
1 polymer ?
#
loop_
_entity_poly.entity_id
_entity_poly.type
_entity_poly.pdbx_seq_one_letter_code
_entity_poly.pdbx_strand_id
1 'polypeptide(L)'
;MKNIKITSALTLGFLLLGCDSRIDAVNQEMANIRNQPPLPIEPAPDFMPVETFNYAAHQIKSPFLPSSLAAELKIMAGKRVYPNLSRQLQPLESYPLETLTMKGSMRNQAGQILALIQTPDGEVERIQRGSYMGLNHGRVIGITPTQINLIEIIPDGREGYVERPRSLVLIGPAP
;
A
#
# COMPACT_ATOMS: atom_id res chain seq x y z
N MET A 1 -76.40 68.45 -8.24
CA MET A 1 -75.11 68.40 -8.97
C MET A 1 -73.86 68.67 -8.10
N LYS A 2 -73.96 69.34 -6.94
CA LYS A 2 -72.82 69.63 -6.06
C LYS A 2 -72.27 68.40 -5.32
N ASN A 3 -73.14 67.45 -4.94
CA ASN A 3 -72.76 66.27 -4.15
C ASN A 3 -72.03 65.18 -4.97
N ILE A 4 -72.32 65.08 -6.28
CA ILE A 4 -71.65 64.14 -7.21
C ILE A 4 -70.20 64.55 -7.50
N LYS A 5 -69.91 65.86 -7.52
CA LYS A 5 -68.54 66.37 -7.69
C LYS A 5 -67.69 66.11 -6.46
N ILE A 6 -68.29 66.15 -5.26
CA ILE A 6 -67.60 65.89 -3.99
C ILE A 6 -67.31 64.39 -3.83
N THR A 7 -68.25 63.51 -4.18
CA THR A 7 -68.01 62.06 -4.12
C THR A 7 -66.97 61.59 -5.14
N SER A 8 -66.94 62.18 -6.35
CA SER A 8 -65.92 61.86 -7.35
C SER A 8 -64.52 62.37 -6.99
N ALA A 9 -64.41 63.47 -6.23
CA ALA A 9 -63.12 63.96 -5.73
C ALA A 9 -62.59 63.10 -4.58
N LEU A 10 -63.49 62.58 -3.74
CA LEU A 10 -63.12 61.72 -2.59
C LEU A 10 -62.67 60.32 -3.05
N THR A 11 -63.31 59.74 -4.06
CA THR A 11 -62.86 58.47 -4.66
C THR A 11 -61.53 58.60 -5.39
N LEU A 12 -61.29 59.75 -6.05
CA LEU A 12 -60.00 60.02 -6.70
C LEU A 12 -58.87 60.25 -5.67
N GLY A 13 -59.17 60.85 -4.51
CA GLY A 13 -58.21 60.99 -3.41
C GLY A 13 -57.79 59.65 -2.79
N PHE A 14 -58.70 58.67 -2.74
CA PHE A 14 -58.40 57.32 -2.22
C PHE A 14 -57.51 56.50 -3.16
N LEU A 15 -57.60 56.74 -4.47
CA LEU A 15 -56.76 56.10 -5.49
C LEU A 15 -55.29 56.53 -5.47
N LEU A 16 -54.94 57.59 -4.71
CA LEU A 16 -53.58 58.14 -4.62
C LEU A 16 -52.79 57.62 -3.40
N LEU A 17 -53.37 56.79 -2.53
CA LEU A 17 -52.71 56.24 -1.33
C LEU A 17 -51.84 54.99 -1.58
N GLY A 18 -51.51 54.68 -2.84
CA GLY A 18 -50.83 53.44 -3.24
C GLY A 18 -49.32 53.53 -3.54
N CYS A 19 -48.65 54.66 -3.27
CA CYS A 19 -47.19 54.76 -3.44
C CYS A 19 -46.47 54.20 -2.20
N ASP A 20 -46.36 52.88 -2.12
CA ASP A 20 -45.42 52.22 -1.22
C ASP A 20 -44.02 52.21 -1.88
N SER A 21 -43.05 52.82 -1.20
CA SER A 21 -41.72 53.05 -1.76
C SER A 21 -40.87 51.82 -1.46
N ARG A 22 -40.54 51.04 -2.51
CA ARG A 22 -39.65 49.87 -2.42
C ARG A 22 -38.30 50.19 -1.75
N ILE A 23 -37.87 51.45 -1.80
CA ILE A 23 -36.64 51.92 -1.17
C ILE A 23 -36.78 51.94 0.35
N ASP A 24 -37.95 52.31 0.89
CA ASP A 24 -38.18 52.33 2.34
C ASP A 24 -38.21 50.93 2.92
N ALA A 25 -38.79 49.96 2.20
CA ALA A 25 -38.77 48.54 2.60
C ALA A 25 -37.33 48.00 2.70
N VAL A 26 -36.48 48.28 1.70
CA VAL A 26 -35.07 47.88 1.71
C VAL A 26 -34.29 48.58 2.83
N ASN A 27 -34.52 49.88 3.04
CA ASN A 27 -33.87 50.62 4.11
C ASN A 27 -34.24 50.07 5.49
N GLN A 28 -35.50 49.68 5.68
CA GLN A 28 -35.99 49.09 6.92
C GLN A 28 -35.40 47.70 7.14
N GLU A 29 -35.29 46.88 6.10
CA GLU A 29 -34.63 45.57 6.19
C GLU A 29 -33.13 45.69 6.48
N MET A 30 -32.44 46.63 5.85
CA MET A 30 -31.03 46.95 6.13
C MET A 30 -30.82 47.44 7.57
N ALA A 31 -31.74 48.25 8.10
CA ALA A 31 -31.71 48.68 9.50
C ALA A 31 -31.90 47.50 10.45
N ASN A 32 -32.81 46.58 10.13
CA ASN A 32 -33.02 45.36 10.91
C ASN A 32 -31.78 44.46 10.93
N ILE A 33 -31.13 44.25 9.78
CA ILE A 33 -29.90 43.45 9.67
C ILE A 33 -28.76 44.07 10.49
N ARG A 34 -28.60 45.40 10.46
CA ARG A 34 -27.56 46.10 11.23
C ARG A 34 -27.75 46.02 12.75
N ASN A 35 -29.00 45.91 13.20
CA ASN A 35 -29.34 45.78 14.62
C ASN A 35 -29.30 44.34 15.12
N GLN A 36 -29.06 43.36 14.25
CA GLN A 36 -28.89 41.98 14.69
C GLN A 36 -27.52 41.80 15.39
N PRO A 37 -27.48 41.04 16.49
CA PRO A 37 -26.23 40.76 17.17
C PRO A 37 -25.28 39.96 16.25
N PRO A 38 -23.96 40.19 16.33
CA PRO A 38 -23.00 39.45 15.53
C PRO A 38 -23.08 37.96 15.85
N LEU A 39 -23.00 37.14 14.80
CA LEU A 39 -22.93 35.69 14.93
C LEU A 39 -21.66 35.30 15.69
N PRO A 40 -21.72 34.32 16.61
CA PRO A 40 -20.53 33.78 17.26
C PRO A 40 -19.55 33.24 16.21
N ILE A 41 -18.27 33.56 16.37
CA ILE A 41 -17.20 33.01 15.55
C ILE A 41 -16.94 31.57 16.02
N GLU A 42 -16.78 30.64 15.09
CA GLU A 42 -16.39 29.28 15.43
C GLU A 42 -15.03 29.31 16.14
N PRO A 43 -14.89 28.63 17.31
CA PRO A 43 -13.64 28.60 18.03
C PRO A 43 -12.57 27.90 17.17
N ALA A 44 -11.32 28.30 17.38
CA ALA A 44 -10.20 27.63 16.74
C ALA A 44 -10.21 26.13 17.11
N PRO A 45 -9.88 25.23 16.15
CA PRO A 45 -9.81 23.81 16.43
C PRO A 45 -8.76 23.54 17.50
N ASP A 46 -9.06 22.59 18.40
CA ASP A 46 -8.12 22.16 19.43
C ASP A 46 -7.08 21.20 18.82
N PHE A 47 -5.80 21.54 18.96
CA PHE A 47 -4.72 20.70 18.48
C PHE A 47 -4.34 19.70 19.58
N MET A 48 -4.69 18.43 19.39
CA MET A 48 -4.23 17.39 20.29
C MET A 48 -2.69 17.31 20.25
N PRO A 49 -2.00 17.33 21.41
CA PRO A 49 -0.55 17.18 21.43
C PRO A 49 -0.16 15.82 20.86
N VAL A 50 0.88 15.80 20.02
CA VAL A 50 1.43 14.57 19.49
C VAL A 50 2.12 13.82 20.64
N GLU A 51 1.77 12.55 20.81
CA GLU A 51 2.42 11.67 21.78
C GLU A 51 3.93 11.65 21.55
N THR A 52 4.71 11.92 22.60
CA THR A 52 6.17 11.85 22.53
C THR A 52 6.61 10.39 22.61
N PHE A 53 7.20 9.87 21.55
CA PHE A 53 7.77 8.52 21.57
C PHE A 53 9.19 8.54 22.14
N ASN A 54 9.37 7.95 23.32
CA ASN A 54 10.70 7.76 23.90
C ASN A 54 11.35 6.49 23.33
N TYR A 55 12.39 6.65 22.52
CA TYR A 55 13.12 5.53 21.91
C TYR A 55 14.04 4.82 22.92
N ALA A 56 13.53 3.79 23.58
CA ALA A 56 14.25 3.00 24.59
C ALA A 56 15.21 1.94 24.00
N ALA A 57 15.42 1.88 22.68
CA ALA A 57 16.24 0.83 22.07
C ALA A 57 17.75 0.98 22.31
N HIS A 58 18.19 2.06 22.98
CA HIS A 58 19.58 2.23 23.41
C HIS A 58 20.06 1.13 24.37
N GLN A 59 19.14 0.50 25.11
CA GLN A 59 19.45 -0.62 26.01
C GLN A 59 19.44 -1.98 25.29
N ILE A 60 18.99 -2.01 24.02
CA ILE A 60 18.90 -3.22 23.22
C ILE A 60 20.17 -3.33 22.38
N LYS A 61 20.69 -4.55 22.23
CA LYS A 61 21.84 -4.82 21.36
C LYS A 61 21.57 -4.28 19.95
N SER A 62 22.57 -3.64 19.34
CA SER A 62 22.46 -3.14 17.96
C SER A 62 22.04 -4.27 17.01
N PRO A 63 20.99 -4.06 16.19
CA PRO A 63 20.53 -5.06 15.23
C PRO A 63 21.54 -5.31 14.11
N PHE A 64 22.55 -4.45 13.96
CA PHE A 64 23.60 -4.57 12.95
C PHE A 64 24.84 -5.31 13.46
N LEU A 65 24.89 -5.65 14.76
CA LEU A 65 25.95 -6.49 15.30
C LEU A 65 25.55 -7.96 15.23
N PRO A 66 26.45 -8.86 14.81
CA PRO A 66 26.15 -10.28 14.79
C PRO A 66 25.77 -10.78 16.19
N SER A 67 24.83 -11.72 16.25
CA SER A 67 24.34 -12.28 17.51
C SER A 67 25.46 -13.00 18.29
N SER A 68 26.42 -13.61 17.58
CA SER A 68 27.60 -14.26 18.14
C SER A 68 28.81 -14.24 17.20
N LEU A 69 30.01 -14.32 17.77
CA LEU A 69 31.27 -14.50 17.03
C LEU A 69 31.27 -15.80 16.21
N ALA A 70 30.58 -16.85 16.70
CA ALA A 70 30.41 -18.10 15.95
C ALA A 70 29.56 -17.94 14.68
N ALA A 71 28.55 -17.05 14.67
CA ALA A 71 27.79 -16.74 13.47
C ALA A 71 28.64 -16.02 12.42
N GLU A 72 29.51 -15.11 12.85
CA GLU A 72 30.46 -14.41 11.98
C GLU A 72 31.52 -15.38 11.42
N LEU A 73 32.08 -16.24 12.28
CA LEU A 73 33.04 -17.27 11.86
C LEU A 73 32.41 -18.32 10.93
N LYS A 74 31.12 -18.65 11.07
CA LYS A 74 30.43 -19.57 10.14
C LYS A 74 30.29 -18.99 8.74
N ILE A 75 30.11 -17.67 8.63
CA ILE A 75 30.12 -16.96 7.35
C ILE A 75 31.53 -17.01 6.73
N MET A 76 32.57 -16.78 7.54
CA MET A 76 33.97 -16.77 7.10
C MET A 76 34.56 -18.15 6.82
N ALA A 77 34.11 -19.19 7.53
CA ALA A 77 34.58 -20.58 7.43
C ALA A 77 33.80 -21.41 6.40
N GLY A 78 32.81 -20.80 5.75
CA GLY A 78 32.05 -21.43 4.66
C GLY A 78 32.97 -21.79 3.50
N LYS A 79 32.77 -22.99 2.92
CA LYS A 79 33.34 -23.35 1.62
C LYS A 79 33.02 -22.22 0.64
N ARG A 80 34.03 -21.67 -0.05
CA ARG A 80 33.79 -20.67 -1.11
C ARG A 80 32.83 -21.28 -2.13
N VAL A 81 31.61 -20.75 -2.19
CA VAL A 81 30.60 -21.13 -3.17
C VAL A 81 30.66 -20.12 -4.30
N TYR A 82 30.48 -20.57 -5.52
CA TYR A 82 30.40 -19.71 -6.69
C TYR A 82 29.21 -20.15 -7.54
N PRO A 83 28.50 -19.20 -8.17
CA PRO A 83 27.48 -19.56 -9.13
C PRO A 83 28.14 -20.29 -10.31
N ASN A 84 27.55 -21.42 -10.70
CA ASN A 84 27.99 -22.13 -11.89
C ASN A 84 27.46 -21.38 -13.13
N LEU A 85 28.31 -20.53 -13.72
CA LEU A 85 27.98 -19.74 -14.91
C LEU A 85 28.22 -20.51 -16.23
N SER A 86 28.86 -21.67 -16.19
CA SER A 86 29.16 -22.45 -17.41
C SER A 86 27.99 -23.33 -17.87
N ARG A 87 26.94 -23.46 -17.06
CA ARG A 87 25.74 -24.23 -17.41
C ARG A 87 24.77 -23.38 -18.23
N GLN A 88 23.91 -24.06 -18.97
CA GLN A 88 22.75 -23.41 -19.58
C GLN A 88 21.79 -22.90 -18.50
N LEU A 89 21.32 -21.67 -18.68
CA LEU A 89 20.31 -21.05 -17.83
C LEU A 89 18.93 -21.68 -18.09
N GLN A 90 18.14 -21.80 -17.04
CA GLN A 90 16.76 -22.26 -17.11
C GLN A 90 15.80 -21.06 -17.25
N PRO A 91 14.60 -21.26 -17.83
CA PRO A 91 13.64 -20.17 -18.06
C PRO A 91 13.31 -19.37 -16.79
N LEU A 92 13.18 -20.03 -15.65
CA LEU A 92 12.83 -19.38 -14.39
C LEU A 92 13.96 -18.55 -13.75
N GLU A 93 15.15 -18.54 -14.34
CA GLU A 93 16.29 -17.75 -13.85
C GLU A 93 16.31 -16.32 -14.38
N SER A 94 15.47 -15.98 -15.36
CA SER A 94 15.30 -14.60 -15.81
C SER A 94 14.41 -13.77 -14.89
N TYR A 95 13.81 -14.38 -13.87
CA TYR A 95 12.84 -13.74 -12.98
C TYR A 95 13.38 -13.61 -11.55
N PRO A 96 13.08 -12.51 -10.84
CA PRO A 96 13.30 -12.44 -9.40
C PRO A 96 12.50 -13.52 -8.68
N LEU A 97 13.10 -14.19 -7.69
CA LEU A 97 12.44 -15.28 -6.96
C LEU A 97 11.13 -14.84 -6.31
N GLU A 98 11.05 -13.58 -5.89
CA GLU A 98 9.89 -12.97 -5.25
C GLU A 98 8.68 -12.83 -6.19
N THR A 99 8.91 -12.82 -7.50
CA THR A 99 7.84 -12.72 -8.50
C THR A 99 7.28 -14.08 -8.90
N LEU A 100 7.99 -15.15 -8.55
CA LEU A 100 7.61 -16.52 -8.86
C LEU A 100 6.64 -17.06 -7.81
N THR A 101 5.55 -17.67 -8.27
CA THR A 101 4.52 -18.23 -7.38
C THR A 101 4.39 -19.73 -7.55
N MET A 102 4.51 -20.48 -6.46
CA MET A 102 4.16 -21.91 -6.47
C MET A 102 2.64 -22.07 -6.61
N LYS A 103 2.21 -22.82 -7.61
CA LYS A 103 0.79 -23.17 -7.86
C LYS A 103 0.41 -24.58 -7.46
N GLY A 104 1.40 -25.45 -7.28
CA GLY A 104 1.17 -26.81 -6.82
C GLY A 104 2.33 -27.74 -7.13
N SER A 105 2.05 -29.03 -7.02
CA SER A 105 2.97 -30.09 -7.42
C SER A 105 2.22 -31.20 -8.15
N MET A 106 2.93 -31.93 -9.00
CA MET A 106 2.41 -33.09 -9.72
C MET A 106 3.41 -34.23 -9.67
N ARG A 107 2.97 -35.45 -9.95
CA ARG A 107 3.88 -36.60 -10.10
C ARG A 107 4.03 -36.94 -11.56
N ASN A 108 5.26 -37.20 -12.00
CA ASN A 108 5.50 -37.75 -13.33
C ASN A 108 5.26 -39.26 -13.34
N GLN A 109 5.34 -39.88 -14.53
CA GLN A 109 5.16 -41.32 -14.71
C GLN A 109 6.18 -42.17 -13.91
N ALA A 110 7.37 -41.62 -13.64
CA ALA A 110 8.41 -42.25 -12.82
C ALA A 110 8.20 -42.04 -11.30
N GLY A 111 7.10 -41.40 -10.88
CA GLY A 111 6.77 -41.15 -9.47
C GLY A 111 7.50 -39.98 -8.83
N GLN A 112 8.30 -39.21 -9.58
CA GLN A 112 9.01 -38.04 -9.08
C GLN A 112 8.06 -36.85 -8.95
N ILE A 113 8.21 -36.09 -7.86
CA ILE A 113 7.42 -34.87 -7.60
C ILE A 113 8.03 -33.70 -8.39
N LEU A 114 7.21 -33.09 -9.23
CA LEU A 114 7.47 -31.86 -9.95
C LEU A 114 6.70 -30.72 -9.30
N ALA A 115 7.29 -29.52 -9.22
CA ALA A 115 6.60 -28.32 -8.77
C ALA A 115 6.13 -27.50 -9.98
N LEU A 116 4.99 -26.82 -9.82
CA LEU A 116 4.42 -25.92 -10.82
C LEU A 116 4.63 -24.49 -10.37
N ILE A 117 5.36 -23.70 -11.15
CA ILE A 117 5.72 -22.31 -10.86
C ILE A 117 5.10 -21.41 -11.90
N GLN A 118 4.33 -20.43 -11.45
CA GLN A 118 3.83 -19.37 -12.31
C GLN A 118 4.82 -18.20 -12.33
N THR A 119 5.19 -17.76 -13.53
CA THR A 119 5.96 -16.52 -13.78
C THR A 119 5.04 -15.30 -13.63
N PRO A 120 5.59 -14.08 -13.43
CA PRO A 120 4.79 -12.85 -13.42
C PRO A 120 3.98 -12.64 -14.72
N ASP A 121 4.45 -13.18 -15.85
CA ASP A 121 3.76 -13.11 -17.15
C ASP A 121 2.60 -14.13 -17.27
N GLY A 122 2.40 -14.97 -16.25
CA GLY A 122 1.30 -15.92 -16.16
C GLY A 122 1.61 -17.31 -16.71
N GLU A 123 2.79 -17.53 -17.30
CA GLU A 123 3.24 -18.84 -17.78
C GLU A 123 3.54 -19.79 -16.63
N VAL A 124 3.27 -21.08 -16.83
CA VAL A 124 3.49 -22.12 -15.80
C VAL A 124 4.61 -23.05 -16.24
N GLU A 125 5.70 -23.01 -15.49
CA GLU A 125 6.88 -23.87 -15.69
C GLU A 125 6.93 -25.01 -14.68
N ARG A 126 7.45 -26.14 -15.14
CA ARG A 126 7.62 -27.34 -14.32
C ARG A 126 9.07 -27.45 -13.89
N ILE A 127 9.30 -27.62 -12.59
CA ILE A 127 10.64 -27.86 -12.04
C ILE A 127 10.70 -29.14 -11.23
N GLN A 128 11.91 -29.67 -11.11
CA GLN A 128 12.22 -30.84 -10.30
C GLN A 128 13.34 -30.54 -9.31
N ARG A 129 13.62 -31.49 -8.42
CA ARG A 129 14.79 -31.39 -7.54
C ARG A 129 16.06 -31.25 -8.37
N GLY A 130 16.88 -30.23 -8.07
CA GLY A 130 18.08 -29.88 -8.82
C GLY A 130 17.88 -28.86 -9.95
N SER A 131 16.64 -28.49 -10.28
CA SER A 131 16.36 -27.34 -11.16
C SER A 131 16.82 -26.03 -10.52
N TYR A 132 16.94 -24.99 -11.34
CA TYR A 132 17.37 -23.66 -10.93
C TYR A 132 16.29 -22.63 -11.26
N MET A 133 16.11 -21.65 -10.38
CA MET A 133 15.19 -20.54 -10.57
C MET A 133 15.62 -19.32 -9.77
N GLY A 134 15.11 -18.15 -10.14
CA GLY A 134 15.50 -16.90 -9.52
C GLY A 134 16.82 -16.35 -10.09
N LEU A 135 16.97 -15.03 -10.06
CA LEU A 135 18.17 -14.33 -10.50
C LEU A 135 19.45 -14.76 -9.75
N ASN A 136 19.31 -15.24 -8.51
CA ASN A 136 20.43 -15.65 -7.65
C ASN A 136 20.81 -17.13 -7.80
N HIS A 137 20.53 -17.74 -8.96
CA HIS A 137 20.81 -19.14 -9.27
C HIS A 137 20.30 -20.12 -8.20
N GLY A 138 19.06 -19.93 -7.77
CA GLY A 138 18.43 -20.71 -6.70
C GLY A 138 18.26 -22.18 -7.06
N ARG A 139 19.08 -23.06 -6.47
CA ARG A 139 19.01 -24.51 -6.71
C ARG A 139 17.95 -25.16 -5.83
N VAL A 140 17.00 -25.86 -6.45
CA VAL A 140 15.94 -26.59 -5.75
C VAL A 140 16.51 -27.81 -5.04
N ILE A 141 16.40 -27.84 -3.71
CA ILE A 141 16.89 -28.94 -2.87
C ILE A 141 15.79 -29.92 -2.47
N GLY A 142 14.53 -29.49 -2.45
CA GLY A 142 13.39 -30.32 -2.11
C GLY A 142 12.06 -29.70 -2.52
N ILE A 143 11.09 -30.55 -2.83
CA ILE A 143 9.73 -30.17 -3.23
C ILE A 143 8.76 -30.99 -2.38
N THR A 144 7.82 -30.32 -1.74
CA THR A 144 6.67 -30.90 -1.03
C THR A 144 5.38 -30.45 -1.72
N PRO A 145 4.21 -31.00 -1.35
CA PRO A 145 2.93 -30.57 -1.92
C PRO A 145 2.62 -29.09 -1.71
N THR A 146 3.15 -28.49 -0.64
CA THR A 146 2.82 -27.12 -0.19
C THR A 146 3.99 -26.16 -0.20
N GLN A 147 5.23 -26.64 -0.45
CA GLN A 147 6.43 -25.82 -0.36
C GLN A 147 7.56 -26.35 -1.23
N ILE A 148 8.39 -25.43 -1.73
CA ILE A 148 9.67 -25.71 -2.38
C ILE A 148 10.78 -25.12 -1.53
N ASN A 149 11.83 -25.91 -1.30
CA ASN A 149 13.04 -25.48 -0.62
C ASN A 149 14.17 -25.35 -1.64
N LEU A 150 14.89 -24.25 -1.59
CA LEU A 150 16.00 -23.96 -2.50
C LEU A 150 17.14 -23.21 -1.77
N ILE A 151 18.31 -23.21 -2.40
CA ILE A 151 19.50 -22.49 -1.93
C ILE A 151 19.91 -21.52 -3.03
N GLU A 152 19.89 -20.23 -2.73
CA GLU A 152 20.43 -19.16 -3.59
C GLU A 152 21.91 -18.93 -3.31
N ILE A 153 22.60 -18.37 -4.29
CA ILE A 153 24.00 -17.95 -4.17
C ILE A 153 24.00 -16.43 -4.30
N ILE A 154 24.30 -15.73 -3.20
CA ILE A 154 24.29 -14.26 -3.14
C ILE A 154 25.70 -13.72 -2.86
N PRO A 155 26.07 -12.55 -3.38
CA PRO A 155 27.34 -11.92 -3.04
C PRO A 155 27.38 -11.53 -1.56
N ASP A 156 28.53 -11.71 -0.91
CA ASP A 156 28.75 -11.42 0.51
C ASP A 156 29.22 -9.98 0.79
N GLY A 157 29.47 -9.20 -0.27
CA GLY A 157 29.97 -7.83 -0.21
C GLY A 157 31.49 -7.67 -0.07
N ARG A 158 32.25 -8.78 0.00
CA ARG A 158 33.72 -8.82 0.12
C ARG A 158 34.33 -9.78 -0.92
N GLU A 159 33.85 -9.65 -2.17
CA GLU A 159 34.25 -10.47 -3.33
C GLU A 159 33.96 -11.98 -3.23
N GLY A 160 33.17 -12.42 -2.25
CA GLY A 160 32.72 -13.80 -2.08
C GLY A 160 31.23 -13.98 -2.39
N TYR A 161 30.79 -15.25 -2.34
CA TYR A 161 29.39 -15.59 -2.33
C TYR A 161 29.06 -16.50 -1.15
N VAL A 162 27.82 -16.40 -0.67
CA VAL A 162 27.27 -17.23 0.40
C VAL A 162 25.98 -17.90 -0.05
N GLU A 163 25.73 -19.08 0.51
CA GLU A 163 24.49 -19.81 0.31
C GLU A 163 23.38 -19.22 1.20
N ARG A 164 22.26 -18.84 0.59
CA ARG A 164 21.07 -18.36 1.29
C ARG A 164 19.92 -19.35 1.12
N PRO A 165 19.49 -20.05 2.19
CA PRO A 165 18.32 -20.91 2.11
C PRO A 165 17.05 -20.07 1.94
N ARG A 166 16.17 -20.49 1.02
CA ARG A 166 14.87 -19.87 0.75
C ARG A 166 13.80 -20.95 0.59
N SER A 167 12.57 -20.55 0.84
CA SER A 167 11.39 -21.35 0.57
C SER A 167 10.34 -20.56 -0.19
N LEU A 168 9.69 -21.22 -1.14
CA LEU A 168 8.46 -20.75 -1.77
C LEU A 168 7.31 -21.61 -1.27
N VAL A 169 6.29 -20.98 -0.70
CA VAL A 169 5.09 -21.65 -0.19
C VAL A 169 3.98 -21.54 -1.23
N LEU A 170 3.13 -22.56 -1.30
CA LEU A 170 1.93 -22.58 -2.12
C LEU A 170 1.01 -21.40 -1.75
N ILE A 171 0.72 -20.54 -2.72
CA ILE A 171 -0.24 -19.44 -2.55
C ILE A 171 -1.58 -19.89 -3.15
N GLY A 172 -2.49 -20.31 -2.27
CA GLY A 172 -3.83 -20.78 -2.62
C GLY A 172 -4.55 -21.32 -1.38
N PRO A 173 -5.87 -21.58 -1.46
CA PRO A 173 -6.56 -22.27 -0.37
C PRO A 173 -5.85 -23.60 -0.10
N ALA A 174 -5.51 -23.83 1.17
CA ALA A 174 -4.96 -25.10 1.60
C ALA A 174 -5.91 -26.23 1.16
N PRO A 175 -5.38 -27.36 0.65
CA PRO A 175 -6.20 -28.52 0.30
C PRO A 175 -6.93 -29.09 1.52
#